data_AF-A0A5U2RSH5-F1
#
_entry.id   AF-A0A5U2RSH5-F1
#
_cell.length_a   1.000
_cell.length_b   1.000
_cell.length_c   1.000
_cell.angle_alpha   90.00
_cell.angle_beta   90.00
_cell.angle_gamma   90.00
#
_symmetry.space_group_name_H-M   'P 1'
#
loop_
_entity.id
_entity.type
_entity.pdbx_description
1 polymer ?
#
loop_
_entity_poly.entity_id
_entity_poly.type
_entity_poly.pdbx_seq_one_letter_code
_entity_poly.pdbx_strand_id
1 'polypeptide(L)'
;MTVSTLSGMALADIPAEYFDEPFETWTGKLPALVLASTRTVPVSTNSQWRLASTSCGGHREDVFYAAVLPLDIRQEMADVVRGIADSAFTEEYLGYFESLPEAERWSILSDYSRYLESAGLTCSDMNLKLFSQDLYPLDATPANLHGLSSSASEAEPECCRDGLVMFIIGPSDFPGG
;
A
#
# COMPACT_ATOMS: atom_id res chain seq x y z
N MET A 1 8.59 21.26 -6.61
CA MET A 1 9.73 20.98 -5.70
C MET A 1 10.04 19.50 -5.79
N THR A 2 11.29 19.08 -5.66
CA THR A 2 11.64 17.64 -5.66
C THR A 2 11.50 17.07 -4.24
N VAL A 3 11.18 15.79 -4.10
CA VAL A 3 11.02 15.11 -2.79
C VAL A 3 12.26 15.29 -1.89
N SER A 4 13.45 15.43 -2.48
CA SER A 4 14.70 15.74 -1.77
C SER A 4 14.69 17.06 -0.98
N THR A 5 13.84 18.02 -1.34
CA THR A 5 13.68 19.29 -0.60
C THR A 5 12.67 19.20 0.55
N LEU A 6 11.90 18.11 0.60
CA LEU A 6 10.84 17.87 1.59
C LEU A 6 11.22 16.75 2.58
N SER A 7 12.39 16.12 2.43
CA SER A 7 12.88 15.05 3.31
C SER A 7 12.81 15.43 4.78
N GLY A 8 12.23 14.54 5.59
CA GLY A 8 12.02 14.74 7.02
C GLY A 8 10.80 15.59 7.40
N MET A 9 10.13 16.25 6.45
CA MET A 9 8.90 16.99 6.73
C MET A 9 7.74 16.04 7.04
N ALA A 10 6.83 16.47 7.91
CA ALA A 10 5.58 15.76 8.14
C ALA A 10 4.67 15.92 6.92
N LEU A 11 4.01 14.83 6.51
CA LEU A 11 3.12 14.86 5.34
C LEU A 11 1.96 15.84 5.52
N ALA A 12 1.48 16.00 6.76
CA ALA A 12 0.42 16.94 7.11
C ALA A 12 0.80 18.42 6.87
N ASP A 13 2.10 18.72 6.80
CA ASP A 13 2.60 20.08 6.55
C ASP A 13 2.85 20.34 5.06
N ILE A 14 2.69 19.33 4.20
CA ILE A 14 2.92 19.43 2.76
C ILE A 14 1.59 19.71 2.06
N PRO A 15 1.50 20.76 1.22
CA PRO A 15 0.28 21.04 0.48
C PRO A 15 -0.10 19.92 -0.51
N ALA A 16 -1.41 19.70 -0.71
CA ALA A 16 -1.92 18.60 -1.53
C ALA A 16 -1.44 18.64 -2.99
N GLU A 17 -1.15 19.82 -3.54
CA GLU A 17 -0.64 19.98 -4.91
C GLU A 17 0.77 19.41 -5.14
N TYR A 18 1.47 18.99 -4.09
CA TYR A 18 2.77 18.32 -4.18
C TYR A 18 2.67 16.80 -4.25
N PHE A 19 1.45 16.24 -4.13
CA PHE A 19 1.20 14.81 -4.24
C PHE A 19 0.64 14.53 -5.64
N ASP A 20 1.39 13.77 -6.45
CA ASP A 20 0.96 13.41 -7.80
C ASP A 20 -0.08 12.26 -7.77
N GLU A 21 -0.98 12.23 -8.78
CA GLU A 21 -2.00 11.19 -9.01
C GLU A 21 -1.40 9.83 -9.48
N PRO A 22 -2.10 8.67 -9.32
CA PRO A 22 -2.09 7.83 -8.13
C PRO A 22 -0.94 6.80 -8.06
N PHE A 23 -0.84 6.12 -6.90
CA PHE A 23 0.22 5.15 -6.58
C PHE A 23 0.52 4.16 -7.72
N GLU A 24 -0.52 3.63 -8.37
CA GLU A 24 -0.39 2.66 -9.46
C GLU A 24 0.05 3.22 -10.82
N THR A 25 -0.17 4.51 -11.09
CA THR A 25 0.11 5.06 -12.44
C THR A 25 1.60 5.06 -12.78
N TRP A 26 2.46 4.97 -11.77
CA TRP A 26 3.90 5.03 -11.97
C TRP A 26 4.54 3.70 -12.32
N THR A 27 3.96 2.58 -11.87
CA THR A 27 4.45 1.25 -12.22
C THR A 27 3.97 0.83 -13.60
N GLY A 28 2.85 1.40 -14.08
CA GLY A 28 2.21 1.05 -15.35
C GLY A 28 1.82 -0.43 -15.44
N LYS A 29 1.75 -1.09 -14.28
CA LYS A 29 1.52 -2.53 -14.11
C LYS A 29 0.77 -2.72 -12.81
N LEU A 30 -0.38 -3.38 -12.89
CA LEU A 30 -1.11 -3.88 -11.74
C LEU A 30 -1.03 -5.42 -11.71
N PRO A 31 -1.01 -6.04 -10.51
CA PRO A 31 -0.99 -5.38 -9.20
C PRO A 31 0.38 -4.77 -8.91
N ALA A 32 0.40 -3.70 -8.12
CA ALA A 32 1.63 -3.02 -7.73
C ALA A 32 1.96 -3.26 -6.25
N LEU A 33 3.24 -3.20 -5.89
CA LEU A 33 3.71 -3.24 -4.51
C LEU A 33 4.47 -1.95 -4.21
N VAL A 34 4.09 -1.28 -3.13
CA VAL A 34 4.76 -0.05 -2.68
C VAL A 34 5.06 -0.11 -1.20
N LEU A 35 6.16 0.52 -0.80
CA LEU A 35 6.44 0.90 0.58
C LEU A 35 6.00 2.36 0.77
N ALA A 36 5.08 2.60 1.68
CA ALA A 36 4.55 3.92 1.98
C ALA A 36 4.98 4.39 3.37
N SER A 37 5.52 5.59 3.45
CA SER A 37 5.63 6.35 4.70
C SER A 37 4.41 7.23 4.83
N THR A 38 3.68 7.07 5.93
CA THR A 38 2.37 7.69 6.17
C THR A 38 2.43 8.92 7.06
N ARG A 39 3.61 9.26 7.58
CA ARG A 39 3.79 10.34 8.56
C ARG A 39 4.76 11.40 8.10
N THR A 40 5.91 11.00 7.58
CA THR A 40 6.98 11.90 7.17
C THR A 40 7.58 11.48 5.84
N VAL A 41 8.12 12.43 5.09
CA VAL A 41 8.91 12.12 3.90
C VAL A 41 10.21 11.48 4.34
N PRO A 42 10.57 10.28 3.85
CA PRO A 42 11.78 9.63 4.28
C PRO A 42 13.04 10.44 4.00
N VAL A 43 13.94 10.48 4.98
CA VAL A 43 15.30 10.97 4.78
C VAL A 43 16.10 9.81 4.20
N SER A 44 16.19 9.79 2.87
CA SER A 44 16.88 8.73 2.13
C SER A 44 17.72 9.33 1.01
N THR A 45 18.84 8.68 0.71
CA THR A 45 19.61 8.94 -0.52
C THR A 45 18.95 8.29 -1.74
N ASN A 46 17.95 7.44 -1.54
CA ASN A 46 17.17 6.83 -2.61
C ASN A 46 16.26 7.89 -3.25
N SER A 47 16.61 8.31 -4.46
CA SER A 47 15.87 9.31 -5.25
C SER A 47 14.53 8.83 -5.81
N GLN A 48 14.14 7.57 -5.56
CA GLN A 48 12.91 6.98 -6.08
C GLN A 48 11.69 7.21 -5.20
N TRP A 49 11.86 7.73 -3.98
CA TRP A 49 10.73 8.16 -3.15
C TRP A 49 9.96 9.29 -3.83
N ARG A 50 8.63 9.16 -3.86
CA ARG A 50 7.71 10.11 -4.49
C ARG A 50 6.56 10.43 -3.55
N LEU A 51 6.03 11.65 -3.63
CA LEU A 51 4.80 12.00 -2.95
C LEU A 51 3.62 11.62 -3.84
N ALA A 52 2.66 10.87 -3.31
CA ALA A 52 1.42 10.59 -4.02
C ALA A 52 0.20 10.57 -3.13
N SER A 53 -0.93 10.68 -3.82
CA SER A 53 -2.25 10.48 -3.27
C SER A 53 -3.01 9.38 -4.00
N THR A 54 -3.86 8.66 -3.30
CA THR A 54 -4.87 7.79 -3.93
C THR A 54 -6.22 7.95 -3.24
N SER A 55 -7.30 7.73 -3.99
CA SER A 55 -8.67 7.82 -3.48
C SER A 55 -9.05 6.50 -2.83
N CYS A 56 -9.22 6.49 -1.51
CA CYS A 56 -9.43 5.28 -0.70
C CYS A 56 -10.88 5.07 -0.24
N GLY A 57 -11.83 5.88 -0.68
CA GLY A 57 -13.21 5.74 -0.20
C GLY A 57 -14.19 6.17 -1.25
N GLY A 58 -14.74 5.21 -1.99
CA GLY A 58 -15.65 5.41 -3.13
C GLY A 58 -16.48 6.70 -3.06
N HIS A 59 -17.61 6.68 -2.36
CA HIS A 59 -18.51 7.86 -2.25
C HIS A 59 -18.07 8.91 -1.20
N ARG A 60 -16.96 8.70 -0.49
CA ARG A 60 -16.54 9.57 0.64
C ARG A 60 -15.40 10.53 0.31
N GLU A 61 -14.79 10.44 -0.87
CA GLU A 61 -13.67 11.30 -1.28
C GLU A 61 -12.51 11.29 -0.27
N ASP A 62 -12.31 10.16 0.42
CA ASP A 62 -11.19 10.02 1.36
C ASP A 62 -9.90 9.83 0.58
N VAL A 63 -9.03 10.85 0.58
CA VAL A 63 -7.73 10.82 -0.11
C VAL A 63 -6.64 10.41 0.86
N PHE A 64 -5.89 9.37 0.51
CA PHE A 64 -4.74 8.90 1.27
C PHE A 64 -3.45 9.46 0.68
N TYR A 65 -2.74 10.25 1.48
CA TYR A 65 -1.48 10.89 1.12
C TYR A 65 -0.29 10.14 1.73
N ALA A 66 0.71 9.82 0.93
CA ALA A 66 1.92 9.17 1.40
C ALA A 66 3.16 9.58 0.59
N ALA A 67 4.33 9.46 1.22
CA ALA A 67 5.56 9.28 0.46
C ALA A 67 5.69 7.78 0.15
N VAL A 68 5.81 7.40 -1.12
CA VAL A 68 5.86 5.99 -1.52
C VAL A 68 7.10 5.68 -2.34
N LEU A 69 7.57 4.44 -2.18
CA LEU A 69 8.67 3.84 -2.91
C LEU A 69 8.13 2.58 -3.61
N PRO A 70 8.14 2.54 -4.95
CA PRO A 70 7.79 1.34 -5.69
C PRO A 70 8.73 0.18 -5.38
N LEU A 71 8.19 -1.03 -5.25
CA LEU A 71 8.94 -2.24 -4.99
C LEU A 71 8.70 -3.27 -6.10
N ASP A 72 9.75 -4.03 -6.43
CA ASP A 72 9.65 -5.10 -7.41
C ASP A 72 9.12 -6.38 -6.74
N ILE A 73 7.96 -6.85 -7.17
CA ILE A 73 7.35 -8.09 -6.65
C ILE A 73 8.23 -9.29 -7.00
N ARG A 74 8.59 -10.10 -6.00
CA ARG A 74 9.28 -11.38 -6.23
C ARG A 74 8.38 -12.32 -7.02
N GLN A 75 8.93 -12.95 -8.05
CA GLN A 75 8.18 -13.83 -8.94
C GLN A 75 7.47 -14.97 -8.18
N GLU A 76 8.09 -15.51 -7.13
CA GLU A 76 7.51 -16.55 -6.26
C GLU A 76 6.24 -16.09 -5.54
N MET A 77 6.07 -14.78 -5.31
CA MET A 77 4.92 -14.19 -4.65
C MET A 77 3.90 -13.59 -5.61
N ALA A 78 4.15 -13.65 -6.93
CA ALA A 78 3.29 -13.01 -7.92
C ALA A 78 1.84 -13.49 -7.85
N ASP A 79 1.61 -14.79 -7.64
CA ASP A 79 0.27 -15.36 -7.55
C ASP A 79 -0.45 -14.97 -6.25
N VAL A 80 0.30 -14.84 -5.14
CA VAL A 80 -0.25 -14.35 -3.86
C VAL A 80 -0.66 -12.89 -3.99
N VAL A 81 0.21 -12.05 -4.57
CA VAL A 81 -0.08 -10.62 -4.76
C VAL A 81 -1.26 -10.42 -5.71
N ARG A 82 -1.35 -11.21 -6.79
CA ARG A 82 -2.51 -11.22 -7.68
C ARG A 82 -3.77 -11.67 -6.96
N GLY A 83 -3.71 -12.75 -6.18
CA GLY A 83 -4.84 -13.22 -5.39
C GLY A 83 -5.37 -12.17 -4.41
N ILE A 84 -4.49 -11.42 -3.75
CA ILE A 84 -4.88 -10.30 -2.89
C ILE A 84 -5.55 -9.19 -3.70
N ALA A 85 -4.93 -8.76 -4.80
CA ALA A 85 -5.47 -7.70 -5.64
C ALA A 85 -6.82 -8.06 -6.27
N ASP A 86 -7.05 -9.34 -6.56
CA ASP A 86 -8.30 -9.88 -7.10
C ASP A 86 -9.29 -10.29 -5.99
N SER A 87 -9.01 -9.92 -4.73
CA SER A 87 -9.87 -10.18 -3.57
C SER A 87 -10.15 -11.66 -3.26
N ALA A 88 -9.26 -12.58 -3.62
CA ALA A 88 -9.44 -14.03 -3.48
C ALA A 88 -9.64 -14.52 -2.02
N PHE A 89 -9.47 -13.64 -1.04
CA PHE A 89 -9.72 -13.92 0.38
C PHE A 89 -11.19 -13.74 0.79
N THR A 90 -12.05 -13.19 -0.08
CA THR A 90 -13.47 -12.97 0.23
C THR A 90 -14.35 -13.23 -1.00
N GLU A 91 -15.61 -13.59 -0.77
CA GLU A 91 -16.64 -13.66 -1.81
C GLU A 91 -17.42 -12.34 -1.93
N GLU A 92 -17.17 -11.38 -1.03
CA GLU A 92 -17.85 -10.10 -0.99
C GLU A 92 -17.30 -9.10 -2.02
N TYR A 93 -18.19 -8.27 -2.55
CA TYR A 93 -17.79 -7.21 -3.49
C TYR A 93 -17.20 -6.02 -2.72
N LEU A 94 -15.89 -5.77 -2.90
CA LEU A 94 -15.18 -4.71 -2.18
C LEU A 94 -15.46 -3.28 -2.67
N GLY A 95 -16.12 -3.08 -3.83
CA GLY A 95 -16.33 -1.74 -4.38
C GLY A 95 -17.24 -0.81 -3.56
N TYR A 96 -17.79 -1.29 -2.44
CA TYR A 96 -18.47 -0.49 -1.43
C TYR A 96 -17.99 -0.81 -0.01
N PHE A 97 -16.77 -1.31 0.14
CA PHE A 97 -16.22 -1.78 1.41
C PHE A 97 -16.42 -0.76 2.53
N GLU A 98 -16.17 0.53 2.28
CA GLU A 98 -16.28 1.60 3.27
C GLU A 98 -17.73 1.87 3.71
N SER A 99 -18.71 1.42 2.90
CA SER A 99 -20.15 1.55 3.17
C SER A 99 -20.74 0.30 3.83
N LEU A 100 -19.99 -0.80 3.92
CA LEU A 100 -20.46 -2.03 4.54
C LEU A 100 -20.65 -1.85 6.06
N PRO A 101 -21.63 -2.58 6.65
CA PRO A 101 -21.76 -2.69 8.10
C PRO A 101 -20.45 -3.09 8.76
N GLU A 102 -20.23 -2.58 9.97
CA GLU A 102 -19.01 -2.86 10.73
C GLU A 102 -18.73 -4.37 10.84
N ALA A 103 -19.74 -5.18 11.17
CA ALA A 103 -19.57 -6.63 11.30
C ALA A 103 -19.08 -7.32 10.01
N GLU A 104 -19.57 -6.86 8.84
CA GLU A 104 -19.14 -7.39 7.53
C GLU A 104 -17.70 -6.97 7.22
N ARG A 105 -17.34 -5.71 7.47
CA ARG A 105 -15.96 -5.24 7.34
C ARG A 105 -15.01 -6.04 8.23
N TRP A 106 -15.39 -6.29 9.49
CA TRP A 106 -14.58 -7.12 10.41
C TRP A 106 -14.40 -8.54 9.89
N SER A 107 -15.43 -9.14 9.28
CA SER A 107 -15.32 -10.48 8.68
C SER A 107 -14.30 -10.47 7.54
N ILE A 108 -14.42 -9.52 6.60
CA ILE A 108 -13.51 -9.38 5.46
C ILE A 108 -12.07 -9.16 5.93
N LEU A 109 -11.85 -8.27 6.90
CA LEU A 109 -10.52 -8.02 7.47
C LEU A 109 -9.94 -9.25 8.17
N SER A 110 -10.78 -10.05 8.83
CA SER A 110 -10.35 -11.31 9.44
C SER A 110 -9.93 -12.34 8.40
N ASP A 111 -10.66 -12.45 7.29
CA ASP A 111 -10.33 -13.36 6.20
C ASP A 111 -9.07 -12.90 5.45
N TYR A 112 -8.93 -11.59 5.24
CA TYR A 112 -7.70 -10.98 4.71
C TYR A 112 -6.48 -11.32 5.58
N SER A 113 -6.55 -11.11 6.90
CA SER A 113 -5.45 -11.47 7.81
C SER A 113 -5.10 -12.95 7.75
N ARG A 114 -6.10 -13.84 7.71
CA ARG A 114 -5.87 -15.29 7.58
C ARG A 114 -5.21 -15.65 6.26
N TYR A 115 -5.60 -14.98 5.18
CA TYR A 115 -4.98 -15.16 3.86
C TYR A 115 -3.50 -14.75 3.89
N LEU A 116 -3.18 -13.59 4.47
CA LEU A 116 -1.81 -13.15 4.66
C LEU A 116 -0.98 -14.15 5.47
N GLU A 117 -1.50 -14.62 6.60
CA GLU A 117 -0.83 -15.60 7.46
C GLU A 117 -0.51 -16.89 6.70
N SER A 118 -1.43 -17.36 5.85
CA SER A 118 -1.22 -18.55 5.02
C SER A 118 -0.09 -18.39 3.99
N ALA A 119 0.18 -17.15 3.57
CA ALA A 119 1.29 -16.78 2.69
C ALA A 119 2.56 -16.39 3.46
N GLY A 120 2.57 -16.51 4.80
CA GLY A 120 3.70 -16.13 5.64
C GLY A 120 3.91 -14.61 5.76
N LEU A 121 2.86 -13.83 5.52
CA LEU A 121 2.85 -12.37 5.59
C LEU A 121 2.13 -11.89 6.85
N THR A 122 2.45 -10.68 7.30
CA THR A 122 1.81 -10.09 8.48
C THR A 122 1.19 -8.73 8.18
N CYS A 123 0.08 -8.43 8.87
CA CYS A 123 -0.44 -7.08 8.97
C CYS A 123 -1.00 -6.85 10.37
N SER A 124 -0.51 -5.82 11.05
CA SER A 124 -0.96 -5.42 12.38
C SER A 124 -2.33 -4.75 12.33
N ASP A 125 -3.07 -4.81 13.44
CA ASP A 125 -4.37 -4.14 13.60
C ASP A 125 -4.31 -2.62 13.32
N MET A 126 -3.14 -2.00 13.49
CA MET A 126 -2.95 -0.59 13.16
C MET A 126 -2.91 -0.34 11.66
N ASN A 127 -2.20 -1.19 10.91
CA ASN A 127 -2.11 -1.09 9.46
C ASN A 127 -3.38 -1.60 8.77
N LEU A 128 -4.07 -2.59 9.35
CA LEU A 128 -5.37 -3.08 8.89
C LEU A 128 -6.43 -1.97 8.77
N LYS A 129 -6.34 -0.92 9.58
CA LYS A 129 -7.25 0.24 9.50
C LYS A 129 -7.11 1.04 8.23
N LEU A 130 -6.02 0.85 7.49
CA LEU A 130 -5.73 1.51 6.22
C LEU A 130 -6.26 0.70 5.02
N PHE A 131 -6.90 -0.44 5.27
CA PHE A 131 -7.51 -1.26 4.24
C PHE A 131 -8.63 -0.49 3.54
N SER A 132 -8.60 -0.50 2.22
CA SER A 132 -9.67 -0.01 1.36
C SER A 132 -9.87 -0.96 0.18
N GLN A 133 -10.87 -0.67 -0.65
CA GLN A 133 -11.12 -1.41 -1.89
C GLN A 133 -9.90 -1.51 -2.84
N ASP A 134 -8.98 -0.53 -2.80
CA ASP A 134 -7.85 -0.43 -3.74
C ASP A 134 -6.48 -0.57 -3.03
N LEU A 135 -6.45 -0.44 -1.71
CA LEU A 135 -5.23 -0.55 -0.89
C LEU A 135 -5.30 -1.71 0.10
N TYR A 136 -4.42 -2.69 -0.10
CA TYR A 136 -4.28 -3.86 0.76
C TYR A 136 -3.02 -3.71 1.63
N PRO A 137 -3.15 -3.29 2.91
CA PRO A 137 -2.01 -2.99 3.77
C PRO A 137 -1.32 -4.26 4.29
N LEU A 138 -0.01 -4.18 4.44
CA LEU A 138 0.84 -5.14 5.14
C LEU A 138 1.85 -4.40 6.03
N ASP A 139 2.40 -5.08 7.02
CA ASP A 139 3.46 -4.48 7.83
C ASP A 139 4.74 -4.32 7.02
N ALA A 140 5.42 -3.19 7.15
CA ALA A 140 6.76 -2.98 6.60
C ALA A 140 7.85 -3.65 7.46
N THR A 141 7.65 -4.92 7.84
CA THR A 141 8.67 -5.70 8.55
C THR A 141 9.75 -6.17 7.58
N PRO A 142 10.99 -6.41 8.06
CA PRO A 142 12.03 -7.03 7.23
C PRO A 142 11.57 -8.37 6.61
N ALA A 143 10.77 -9.15 7.35
CA ALA A 143 10.25 -10.42 6.86
C ALA A 143 9.32 -10.23 5.65
N ASN A 144 8.34 -9.32 5.74
CA ASN A 144 7.44 -9.03 4.62
C ASN A 144 8.19 -8.39 3.44
N LEU A 145 9.11 -7.46 3.70
CA LEU A 145 9.92 -6.81 2.67
C LEU A 145 10.74 -7.83 1.88
N HIS A 146 11.52 -8.69 2.56
CA HIS A 146 12.31 -9.73 1.89
C HIS A 146 11.45 -10.85 1.27
N GLY A 147 10.28 -11.11 1.84
CA GLY A 147 9.32 -12.08 1.31
C GLY A 147 8.71 -11.61 -0.01
N LEU A 148 8.27 -10.36 -0.08
CA LEU A 148 7.51 -9.82 -1.21
C LEU A 148 8.36 -9.10 -2.26
N SER A 149 9.45 -8.45 -1.87
CA SER A 149 10.23 -7.58 -2.76
C SER A 149 11.62 -8.11 -3.06
N SER A 150 12.01 -8.07 -4.35
CA SER A 150 13.40 -8.32 -4.78
C SER A 150 14.30 -7.11 -4.63
N SER A 151 13.74 -5.92 -4.43
CA SER A 151 14.47 -4.66 -4.24
C SER A 151 14.56 -4.22 -2.76
N ALA A 152 14.17 -5.09 -1.82
CA ALA A 152 14.09 -4.79 -0.39
C ALA A 152 15.38 -4.19 0.22
N SER A 153 16.56 -4.60 -0.26
CA SER A 153 17.86 -4.11 0.24
C SER A 153 18.14 -2.64 -0.09
N GLU A 154 17.47 -2.06 -1.08
CA GLU A 154 17.59 -0.64 -1.46
C GLU A 154 16.51 0.25 -0.81
N ALA A 155 15.53 -0.39 -0.16
CA ALA A 155 14.33 0.23 0.36
C ALA A 155 14.41 0.59 1.84
N GLU A 156 15.37 0.07 2.61
CA GLU A 156 15.47 0.30 4.06
C GLU A 156 15.95 1.73 4.40
N PRO A 157 15.07 2.65 4.84
CA PRO A 157 15.50 3.93 5.35
C PRO A 157 15.77 3.71 6.84
N GLU A 158 17.03 3.65 7.26
CA GLU A 158 17.41 3.51 8.68
C GLU A 158 16.75 4.57 9.59
N CYS A 159 16.22 5.67 9.03
CA CYS A 159 15.60 6.80 9.74
C CYS A 159 14.05 6.84 9.76
N CYS A 160 13.32 5.84 9.22
CA CYS A 160 11.84 5.95 9.09
C CYS A 160 11.06 4.74 9.61
N ARG A 161 11.49 4.06 10.67
CA ARG A 161 10.74 2.89 11.19
C ARG A 161 9.32 3.22 11.68
N ASP A 162 9.06 4.45 12.10
CA ASP A 162 7.75 4.85 12.59
C ASP A 162 6.84 5.33 11.45
N GLY A 163 5.83 4.52 11.11
CA GLY A 163 4.78 4.89 10.13
C GLY A 163 4.98 4.35 8.72
N LEU A 164 5.87 3.37 8.52
CA LEU A 164 5.98 2.62 7.27
C LEU A 164 4.93 1.51 7.18
N VAL A 165 4.31 1.41 6.01
CA VAL A 165 3.30 0.41 5.66
C VAL A 165 3.59 -0.06 4.24
N MET A 166 3.46 -1.37 3.98
CA MET A 166 3.49 -1.88 2.62
C MET A 166 2.06 -1.92 2.08
N PHE A 167 1.87 -1.60 0.81
CA PHE A 167 0.59 -1.77 0.15
C PHE A 167 0.75 -2.62 -1.09
N ILE A 168 -0.10 -3.63 -1.20
CA ILE A 168 -0.47 -4.20 -2.50
C ILE A 168 -1.60 -3.33 -3.04
N ILE A 169 -1.49 -2.95 -4.30
CA ILE A 169 -2.47 -2.11 -4.99
C ILE A 169 -3.07 -2.93 -6.13
N GLY A 170 -4.39 -2.98 -6.17
CA GLY A 170 -5.18 -3.70 -7.17
C GLY A 170 -6.25 -2.80 -7.80
N PRO A 171 -7.14 -3.36 -8.64
CA PRO A 171 -7.18 -4.77 -9.07
C PRO A 171 -6.02 -5.13 -10.01
N SER A 172 -5.67 -6.42 -10.16
CA SER A 172 -4.75 -6.82 -11.23
C SER A 172 -5.47 -6.59 -12.56
N ASP A 173 -4.95 -5.69 -13.40
CA ASP A 173 -5.49 -5.25 -14.69
C ASP A 173 -6.89 -5.79 -15.05
N PHE A 174 -7.90 -4.91 -15.05
CA PHE A 174 -9.22 -5.20 -15.62
C PHE A 174 -9.06 -5.89 -17.00
N PRO A 175 -9.63 -7.08 -17.23
CA PRO A 175 -9.73 -7.58 -18.59
C PRO A 175 -10.82 -6.77 -19.30
N GLY A 176 -10.44 -5.80 -20.13
CA GLY A 176 -11.36 -5.25 -21.13
C GLY A 176 -11.22 -3.78 -21.45
N GLY A 177 -10.45 -3.52 -22.51
CA GLY A 177 -10.49 -2.32 -23.35
C GLY A 177 -9.78 -2.60 -24.66
#